data_AF-A0A0R2YUJ4-F1
#
_entry.id   AF-A0A0R2YUJ4-F1
#
_cell.length_a   1.000
_cell.length_b   1.000
_cell.length_c   1.000
_cell.angle_alpha   90.00
_cell.angle_beta   90.00
_cell.angle_gamma   90.00
#
_symmetry.space_group_name_H-M   'P 1'
#
loop_
_entity.id
_entity.type
_entity.pdbx_description
1 polymer ?
#
loop_
_entity_poly.entity_id
_entity_poly.type
_entity_poly.pdbx_seq_one_letter_code
_entity_poly.pdbx_strand_id
1 'polypeptide(L)'
;MTDNPTAPRVAPMTYNARGNPVHTWTLTPSHITDPVHCILPPDGVLPVIFVPGIMGSNLKSKPAEQESEDQGEEGVPIWRLDAGFLGKNMWLAKNWIFKTAGERQKILHPVRATVDNKGAVPRHSVGTVIVQSGADKKQTTMALTKRYQERGWGEVSETSYHAFLLWLEDALNNEFLPHKWPQFDIQPEHLHTVAVEPGPTHITQLKPELPIAMPGLGATLTAQLPSIISDELVARGDYRMPVHACGYNWLDSNDSAASRLA
;
A
#
# COMPACT_ATOMS: atom_id res chain seq x y z
N MET A 1 -17.62 -7.07 -41.06
CA MET A 1 -18.33 -6.97 -39.77
C MET A 1 -17.28 -6.65 -38.73
N THR A 2 -17.39 -5.49 -38.07
CA THR A 2 -16.48 -5.08 -36.99
C THR A 2 -16.96 -5.75 -35.72
N ASP A 3 -16.30 -6.83 -35.32
CA ASP A 3 -16.55 -7.52 -34.04
C ASP A 3 -15.91 -6.70 -32.90
N ASN A 4 -16.44 -5.51 -32.66
CA ASN A 4 -15.99 -4.69 -31.55
C ASN A 4 -16.49 -5.30 -30.24
N PRO A 5 -15.64 -5.39 -29.20
CA PRO A 5 -16.04 -5.90 -27.90
C PRO A 5 -17.10 -5.00 -27.25
N THR A 6 -18.03 -5.61 -26.50
CA THR A 6 -19.13 -4.90 -25.82
C THR A 6 -18.67 -4.00 -24.66
N ALA A 7 -17.46 -4.23 -24.15
CA ALA A 7 -16.87 -3.43 -23.07
C ALA A 7 -15.69 -2.60 -23.60
N PRO A 8 -15.51 -1.35 -23.13
CA PRO A 8 -14.39 -0.51 -23.53
C PRO A 8 -13.06 -1.16 -23.15
N ARG A 9 -12.11 -1.18 -24.09
CA ARG A 9 -10.78 -1.72 -23.84
C ARG A 9 -9.94 -0.70 -23.08
N VAL A 10 -9.31 -1.13 -21.99
CA VAL A 10 -8.43 -0.28 -21.16
C VAL A 10 -7.00 -0.78 -21.27
N ALA A 11 -6.06 0.12 -21.52
CA ALA A 11 -4.64 -0.22 -21.58
C ALA A 11 -4.11 -0.57 -20.17
N PRO A 12 -3.50 -1.75 -19.95
CA PRO A 12 -2.88 -2.09 -18.68
C PRO A 12 -1.87 -1.02 -18.26
N MET A 13 -1.90 -0.65 -16.99
CA MET A 13 -0.99 0.33 -16.39
C MET A 13 -0.11 -0.35 -15.35
N THR A 14 1.15 0.06 -15.27
CA THR A 14 2.03 -0.20 -14.14
C THR A 14 2.81 1.05 -13.75
N TYR A 15 3.50 1.00 -12.63
CA TYR A 15 4.46 2.05 -12.27
C TYR A 15 5.88 1.59 -12.59
N ASN A 16 6.73 2.51 -13.04
CA ASN A 16 8.17 2.25 -13.18
C ASN A 16 8.90 2.43 -11.84
N ALA A 17 10.24 2.38 -11.85
CA ALA A 17 11.05 2.56 -10.64
C ALA A 17 10.96 3.99 -10.05
N ARG A 18 10.56 4.98 -10.85
CA ARG A 18 10.38 6.37 -10.43
C ARG A 18 8.94 6.69 -9.98
N GLY A 19 8.04 5.70 -9.99
CA GLY A 19 6.62 5.90 -9.65
C GLY A 19 5.77 6.52 -10.76
N ASN A 20 6.31 6.66 -11.98
CA ASN A 20 5.55 7.19 -13.10
C ASN A 20 4.65 6.10 -13.70
N PRO A 21 3.40 6.42 -14.08
CA PRO A 21 2.52 5.47 -14.77
C PRO A 21 3.10 5.14 -16.15
N VAL A 22 3.04 3.86 -16.49
CA VAL A 22 3.49 3.30 -17.77
C VAL A 22 2.39 2.40 -18.28
N HIS A 23 1.90 2.69 -19.47
CA HIS A 23 0.98 1.80 -20.18
C HIS A 23 1.76 0.94 -21.17
N THR A 24 1.39 -0.34 -21.24
CA THR A 24 1.93 -1.25 -22.24
C THR A 24 0.80 -1.95 -22.96
N TRP A 25 0.84 -1.93 -24.28
CA TRP A 25 -0.14 -2.62 -25.11
C TRP A 25 0.54 -3.26 -26.32
N THR A 26 -0.09 -4.29 -26.87
CA THR A 26 0.28 -4.89 -28.15
C THR A 26 -0.63 -4.36 -29.26
N LEU A 27 -0.17 -4.43 -30.51
CA LEU A 27 -0.98 -4.01 -31.64
C LEU A 27 -2.24 -4.88 -31.73
N THR A 28 -3.38 -4.21 -31.87
CA THR A 28 -4.68 -4.87 -32.05
C THR A 28 -4.87 -5.23 -33.53
N PRO A 29 -5.53 -6.36 -33.87
CA PRO A 29 -5.94 -6.65 -35.24
C PRO A 29 -6.67 -5.49 -35.91
N SER A 30 -6.42 -5.25 -37.20
CA SER A 30 -6.93 -4.09 -37.94
C SER A 30 -8.45 -4.01 -38.11
N HIS A 31 -9.17 -5.12 -37.90
CA HIS A 31 -10.64 -5.16 -37.97
C HIS A 31 -11.31 -4.66 -36.68
N ILE A 32 -10.55 -4.45 -35.62
CA ILE A 32 -11.01 -3.91 -34.34
C ILE A 32 -10.61 -2.43 -34.30
N THR A 33 -11.61 -1.55 -34.31
CA THR A 33 -11.42 -0.10 -34.47
C THR A 33 -11.91 0.71 -33.27
N ASP A 34 -12.31 0.07 -32.18
CA ASP A 34 -12.70 0.77 -30.96
C ASP A 34 -11.49 1.45 -30.30
N PRO A 35 -11.69 2.62 -29.66
CA PRO A 35 -10.63 3.29 -28.92
C PRO A 35 -10.21 2.48 -27.69
N VAL A 36 -8.91 2.48 -27.40
CA VAL A 36 -8.38 1.95 -26.15
C VAL A 36 -8.21 3.11 -25.18
N HIS A 37 -8.81 3.00 -23.99
CA HIS A 37 -8.72 4.01 -22.95
C HIS A 37 -7.39 3.87 -22.19
N CYS A 38 -6.62 4.95 -22.13
CA CYS A 38 -5.45 5.08 -21.28
C CYS A 38 -5.84 5.89 -20.05
N ILE A 39 -6.04 5.21 -18.92
CA ILE A 39 -6.42 5.86 -17.67
C ILE A 39 -5.18 6.44 -17.01
N LEU A 40 -5.14 7.75 -16.88
CA LEU A 40 -4.07 8.45 -16.18
C LEU A 40 -4.46 8.59 -14.70
N PRO A 41 -3.59 8.18 -13.76
CA PRO A 41 -3.81 8.48 -12.35
C PRO A 41 -3.50 9.96 -12.06
N PRO A 42 -3.94 10.49 -10.91
CA PRO A 42 -3.65 11.88 -10.54
C PRO A 42 -2.16 12.20 -10.50
N ASP A 43 -1.75 13.41 -10.89
CA ASP A 43 -0.32 13.76 -10.94
C ASP A 43 0.29 13.97 -9.55
N GLY A 44 -0.50 14.47 -8.59
CA GLY A 44 -0.07 14.68 -7.22
C GLY A 44 0.31 13.36 -6.53
N VAL A 45 1.39 13.37 -5.76
CA VAL A 45 1.80 12.23 -4.92
C VAL A 45 1.98 12.72 -3.49
N LEU A 46 1.20 12.15 -2.56
CA LEU A 46 1.28 12.42 -1.13
C LEU A 46 1.51 11.09 -0.38
N PRO A 47 2.77 10.69 -0.13
CA PRO A 47 3.07 9.42 0.52
C PRO A 47 2.51 9.36 1.94
N VAL A 48 1.90 8.22 2.29
CA VAL A 48 1.42 7.94 3.65
C VAL A 48 2.40 6.98 4.31
N ILE A 49 3.03 7.40 5.42
CA ILE A 49 4.00 6.59 6.15
C ILE A 49 3.32 5.98 7.38
N PHE A 50 3.15 4.66 7.37
CA PHE A 50 2.69 3.90 8.52
C PHE A 50 3.88 3.54 9.42
N VAL A 51 3.79 3.92 10.70
CA VAL A 51 4.76 3.55 11.73
C VAL A 51 4.08 2.52 12.66
N PRO A 52 4.64 1.31 12.81
CA PRO A 52 4.06 0.28 13.66
C PRO A 52 4.19 0.65 15.15
N GLY A 53 3.59 -0.17 16.01
CA GLY A 53 3.65 0.02 17.46
C GLY A 53 4.56 -0.98 18.17
N ILE A 54 4.21 -1.23 19.44
CA ILE A 54 4.93 -2.15 20.35
C ILE A 54 5.12 -3.52 19.70
N MET A 55 6.39 -3.96 19.59
CA MET A 55 6.79 -5.25 19.02
C MET A 55 6.28 -5.50 17.58
N GLY A 56 5.91 -4.42 16.88
CA GLY A 56 5.21 -4.48 15.61
C GLY A 56 6.09 -4.64 14.37
N SER A 57 7.40 -4.45 14.52
CA SER A 57 8.38 -4.59 13.43
C SER A 57 9.09 -5.94 13.48
N ASN A 58 9.36 -6.51 12.31
CA ASN A 58 10.20 -7.68 12.15
C ASN A 58 11.66 -7.31 12.43
N LEU A 59 12.39 -8.15 13.18
CA LEU A 59 13.79 -7.97 13.54
C LEU A 59 14.63 -9.19 13.15
N LYS A 60 15.86 -8.93 12.75
CA LYS A 60 16.93 -9.92 12.53
C LYS A 60 18.18 -9.55 13.31
N SER A 61 19.07 -10.52 13.51
CA SER A 61 20.39 -10.24 14.09
C SER A 61 21.19 -9.36 13.12
N LYS A 62 22.00 -8.45 13.66
CA LYS A 62 23.04 -7.80 12.86
C LYS A 62 24.08 -8.85 12.47
N PRO A 63 24.64 -8.78 11.24
CA PRO A 63 25.79 -9.61 10.88
C PRO A 63 26.93 -9.36 11.86
N ALA A 64 27.71 -10.39 12.16
CA ALA A 64 28.93 -10.19 12.95
C ALA A 64 29.88 -9.29 12.13
N GLU A 65 30.47 -8.29 12.77
CA GLU A 65 31.60 -7.55 12.20
C GLU A 65 32.79 -8.52 12.12
N GLN A 66 32.85 -9.34 11.07
CA GLN A 66 34.07 -10.04 10.68
C GLN A 66 34.70 -9.26 9.52
N GLU A 67 35.96 -8.85 9.71
CA GLU A 67 36.83 -8.12 8.79
C GLU A 67 37.23 -8.92 7.52
N SER A 68 36.49 -9.97 7.15
CA SER A 68 36.79 -10.82 6.01
C SER A 68 35.85 -10.53 4.84
N GLU A 69 36.42 -10.14 3.70
CA GLU A 69 35.78 -9.75 2.43
C GLU A 69 34.93 -10.85 1.74
N ASP A 70 34.66 -11.98 2.39
CA ASP A 70 33.81 -13.04 1.85
C ASP A 70 32.37 -12.91 2.37
N GLN A 71 31.49 -12.46 1.47
CA GLN A 71 30.02 -12.52 1.52
C GLN A 71 29.41 -12.54 2.92
N GLY A 72 29.24 -11.34 3.51
CA GLY A 72 28.66 -11.16 4.85
C GLY A 72 27.41 -12.01 5.06
N GLU A 73 27.46 -12.88 6.07
CA GLU A 73 26.36 -13.75 6.45
C GLU A 73 25.08 -12.91 6.67
N GLU A 74 24.01 -13.22 5.94
CA GLU A 74 22.75 -12.51 6.11
C GLU A 74 22.23 -12.69 7.55
N GLY A 75 21.89 -11.58 8.20
CA GLY A 75 21.34 -11.57 9.55
C GLY A 75 20.16 -12.53 9.72
N VAL A 76 20.19 -13.34 10.79
CA VAL A 76 19.18 -14.37 11.05
C VAL A 76 17.93 -13.73 11.64
N PRO A 77 16.71 -14.06 11.15
CA PRO A 77 15.48 -13.55 11.74
C PRO A 77 15.36 -13.93 13.21
N ILE A 78 15.12 -12.94 14.08
CA ILE A 78 14.94 -13.14 15.52
C ILE A 78 13.49 -12.92 15.93
N TRP A 79 12.81 -11.95 15.31
CA TRP A 79 11.41 -11.64 15.57
C TRP A 79 10.69 -11.44 14.25
N ARG A 80 9.74 -12.31 13.93
CA ARG A 80 8.85 -12.12 12.78
C ARG A 80 7.44 -12.50 13.17
N LEU A 81 6.47 -11.71 12.75
CA LEU A 81 5.04 -11.95 12.99
C LEU A 81 4.27 -12.37 11.73
N ASP A 82 4.91 -13.23 10.94
CA ASP A 82 4.35 -13.81 9.72
C ASP A 82 3.17 -14.75 10.03
N ALA A 83 2.13 -14.70 9.21
CA ALA A 83 0.98 -15.58 9.30
C ALA A 83 1.40 -17.00 8.92
N GLY A 84 1.47 -17.88 9.91
CA GLY A 84 1.67 -19.31 9.70
C GLY A 84 0.36 -20.04 9.42
N PHE A 85 0.34 -21.35 9.65
CA PHE A 85 -0.85 -22.18 9.46
C PHE A 85 -2.02 -21.68 10.32
N LEU A 86 -3.20 -21.47 9.70
CA LEU A 86 -4.40 -20.88 10.32
C LEU A 86 -4.19 -19.48 10.94
N GLY A 87 -3.26 -18.68 10.40
CA GLY A 87 -2.98 -17.33 10.92
C GLY A 87 -2.21 -17.32 12.24
N LYS A 88 -1.83 -18.49 12.77
CA LYS A 88 -0.97 -18.61 13.95
C LYS A 88 0.48 -18.67 13.52
N ASN A 89 1.31 -17.83 14.13
CA ASN A 89 2.74 -17.80 13.83
C ASN A 89 3.50 -18.99 14.46
N MET A 90 3.46 -20.12 13.75
CA MET A 90 4.07 -21.37 14.16
C MET A 90 5.59 -21.30 14.26
N TRP A 91 6.23 -20.47 13.43
CA TRP A 91 7.67 -20.28 13.42
C TRP A 91 8.13 -19.58 14.70
N LEU A 92 7.48 -18.48 15.08
CA LEU A 92 7.81 -17.76 16.31
C LEU A 92 7.52 -18.62 17.54
N ALA A 93 6.38 -19.30 17.59
CA ALA A 93 6.05 -20.20 18.69
C ALA A 93 7.14 -21.28 18.88
N LYS A 94 7.55 -21.96 17.81
CA LYS A 94 8.61 -22.98 17.87
C LYS A 94 9.96 -22.40 18.28
N ASN A 95 10.32 -21.23 17.76
CA ASN A 95 11.63 -20.62 18.03
C ASN A 95 11.75 -20.06 19.44
N TRP A 96 10.65 -19.63 20.06
CA TRP A 96 10.71 -18.97 21.37
C TRP A 96 10.34 -19.88 22.54
N ILE A 97 9.48 -20.90 22.35
CA ILE A 97 8.95 -21.72 23.45
C ILE A 97 10.04 -22.52 24.18
N PHE A 98 11.07 -22.98 23.48
CA PHE A 98 12.18 -23.76 24.06
C PHE A 98 13.38 -22.91 24.47
N LYS A 99 13.41 -21.61 24.16
CA LYS A 99 14.50 -20.72 24.56
C LYS A 99 14.39 -20.33 26.01
N THR A 100 15.49 -20.49 26.75
CA THR A 100 15.65 -20.04 28.13
C THR A 100 15.67 -18.51 28.22
N ALA A 101 15.40 -17.97 29.41
CA ALA A 101 15.41 -16.51 29.63
C ALA A 101 16.76 -15.86 29.22
N GLY A 102 17.89 -16.51 29.53
CA GLY A 102 19.21 -16.02 29.16
C GLY A 102 19.47 -16.01 27.65
N GLU A 103 18.97 -17.00 26.91
CA GLU A 103 19.04 -17.01 25.45
C GLU A 103 18.18 -15.90 24.84
N ARG A 104 16.97 -15.70 25.36
CA ARG A 104 16.07 -14.63 24.91
C ARG A 104 16.69 -13.26 25.10
N GLN A 105 17.29 -13.00 26.27
CA GLN A 105 18.00 -11.75 26.57
C GLN A 105 19.23 -11.55 25.67
N LYS A 106 19.93 -12.63 25.31
CA LYS A 106 21.06 -12.55 24.36
C LYS A 106 20.60 -12.25 22.93
N ILE A 107 19.44 -12.75 22.52
CA ILE A 107 18.94 -12.58 21.15
C ILE A 107 18.24 -11.22 20.98
N LEU A 108 17.31 -10.87 21.88
CA LEU A 108 16.57 -9.61 21.87
C LEU A 108 17.37 -8.51 22.57
N HIS A 109 18.41 -8.04 21.88
CA HIS A 109 19.25 -6.97 22.39
C HIS A 109 19.26 -5.78 21.44
N PRO A 110 19.03 -4.55 21.91
CA PRO A 110 18.89 -3.36 21.06
C PRO A 110 20.05 -3.20 20.08
N VAL A 111 21.28 -3.26 20.58
CA VAL A 111 22.49 -3.06 19.76
C VAL A 111 22.71 -4.17 18.70
N ARG A 112 22.19 -5.39 18.94
CA ARG A 112 22.45 -6.58 18.10
C ARG A 112 21.28 -6.92 17.16
N ALA A 113 20.16 -6.23 17.29
CA ALA A 113 19.01 -6.38 16.43
C ALA A 113 18.95 -5.26 15.39
N THR A 114 18.42 -5.55 14.22
CA THR A 114 18.08 -4.58 13.19
C THR A 114 16.77 -4.96 12.53
N VAL A 115 16.14 -4.01 11.83
CA VAL A 115 14.90 -4.24 11.11
C VAL A 115 15.10 -5.29 10.02
N ASP A 116 14.15 -6.20 9.92
CA ASP A 116 14.12 -7.25 8.91
C ASP A 116 13.06 -6.94 7.86
N ASN A 117 13.50 -6.55 6.68
CA ASN A 117 12.62 -6.22 5.55
C ASN A 117 12.18 -7.44 4.72
N LYS A 118 12.58 -8.66 5.11
CA LYS A 118 12.26 -9.91 4.42
C LYS A 118 11.11 -10.68 5.09
N GLY A 119 10.30 -10.03 5.91
CA GLY A 119 9.04 -10.59 6.42
C GLY A 119 8.08 -10.95 5.29
N ALA A 120 7.00 -11.65 5.63
CA ALA A 120 5.93 -11.93 4.68
C ALA A 120 5.35 -10.62 4.12
N VAL A 121 4.74 -10.71 2.95
CA VAL A 121 4.03 -9.59 2.28
C VAL A 121 2.80 -10.12 1.54
N PRO A 122 1.80 -9.27 1.25
CA PRO A 122 0.62 -9.68 0.51
C PRO A 122 0.96 -10.29 -0.86
N ARG A 123 0.08 -11.20 -1.32
CA ARG A 123 0.26 -11.98 -2.55
C ARG A 123 -0.67 -11.56 -3.70
N HIS A 124 -1.39 -10.47 -3.53
CA HIS A 124 -2.27 -9.88 -4.54
C HIS A 124 -1.99 -8.38 -4.65
N SER A 125 -2.33 -7.77 -5.78
CA SER A 125 -2.15 -6.34 -6.03
C SER A 125 -3.30 -5.52 -5.43
N VAL A 126 -3.00 -4.35 -4.88
CA VAL A 126 -3.99 -3.42 -4.30
C VAL A 126 -3.54 -1.98 -4.55
N GLY A 127 -4.48 -1.10 -4.91
CA GLY A 127 -4.23 0.33 -5.12
C GLY A 127 -3.07 0.60 -6.08
N THR A 128 -2.02 1.26 -5.59
CA THR A 128 -0.83 1.59 -6.39
C THR A 128 0.21 0.46 -6.46
N VAL A 129 0.05 -0.63 -5.70
CA VAL A 129 0.94 -1.79 -5.75
C VAL A 129 0.47 -2.76 -6.82
N ILE A 130 0.82 -2.44 -8.07
CA ILE A 130 0.43 -3.19 -9.27
C ILE A 130 1.66 -3.70 -10.04
N VAL A 131 1.53 -4.90 -10.60
CA VAL A 131 2.53 -5.53 -11.47
C VAL A 131 1.87 -6.04 -12.75
N GLN A 132 2.64 -6.11 -13.84
CA GLN A 132 2.11 -6.67 -15.08
C GLN A 132 1.85 -8.16 -14.88
N SER A 133 0.63 -8.59 -15.22
CA SER A 133 0.28 -10.00 -15.17
C SER A 133 0.99 -10.72 -16.31
N GLY A 134 2.04 -11.47 -15.99
CA GLY A 134 2.82 -12.24 -16.96
C GLY A 134 2.30 -13.67 -17.11
N ALA A 135 2.74 -14.38 -18.16
CA ALA A 135 2.44 -15.79 -18.35
C ALA A 135 2.98 -16.67 -17.20
N ASP A 136 4.09 -16.26 -16.57
CA ASP A 136 4.64 -16.93 -15.39
C ASP A 136 4.14 -16.31 -14.08
N LYS A 137 3.37 -17.11 -13.33
CA LYS A 137 2.88 -16.77 -12.00
C LYS A 137 4.01 -16.55 -11.00
N LYS A 138 5.13 -17.29 -11.09
CA LYS A 138 6.25 -17.15 -10.14
C LYS A 138 6.92 -15.79 -10.30
N GLN A 139 7.25 -15.40 -11.52
CA GLN A 139 7.83 -14.09 -11.81
C GLN A 139 6.91 -12.94 -11.37
N THR A 140 5.61 -13.07 -11.61
CA THR A 140 4.60 -12.08 -11.19
C THR A 140 4.56 -11.95 -9.66
N THR A 141 4.54 -13.07 -8.93
CA THR A 141 4.59 -13.06 -7.46
C THR A 141 5.89 -12.47 -6.93
N MET A 142 7.04 -12.80 -7.54
CA MET A 142 8.33 -12.23 -7.13
C MET A 142 8.39 -10.71 -7.34
N ALA A 143 7.90 -10.23 -8.49
CA ALA A 143 7.80 -8.80 -8.77
C ALA A 143 6.89 -8.09 -7.76
N LEU A 144 5.76 -8.71 -7.42
CA LEU A 144 4.82 -8.17 -6.44
C LEU A 144 5.43 -8.13 -5.03
N THR A 145 6.09 -9.21 -4.61
CA THR A 145 6.82 -9.26 -3.34
C THR A 145 7.86 -8.15 -3.26
N LYS A 146 8.63 -7.94 -4.33
CA LYS A 146 9.61 -6.86 -4.41
C LYS A 146 8.94 -5.49 -4.27
N ARG A 147 7.79 -5.26 -4.92
CA ARG A 147 7.04 -3.99 -4.79
C ARG A 147 6.57 -3.72 -3.36
N TYR A 148 6.03 -4.72 -2.67
CA TYR A 148 5.65 -4.55 -1.26
C TYR A 148 6.86 -4.32 -0.35
N GLN A 149 8.00 -4.97 -0.62
CA GLN A 149 9.25 -4.73 0.11
C GLN A 149 9.82 -3.34 -0.13
N GLU A 150 9.73 -2.81 -1.35
CA GLU A 150 10.08 -1.40 -1.66
C GLU A 150 9.19 -0.41 -0.89
N ARG A 151 7.96 -0.79 -0.54
CA ARG A 151 7.07 -0.02 0.35
C ARG A 151 7.35 -0.24 1.83
N GLY A 152 8.30 -1.11 2.20
CA GLY A 152 8.63 -1.43 3.59
C GLY A 152 7.62 -2.35 4.29
N TRP A 153 6.65 -2.92 3.57
CA TRP A 153 5.61 -3.76 4.20
C TRP A 153 6.16 -5.07 4.76
N GLY A 154 7.33 -5.52 4.28
CA GLY A 154 8.05 -6.65 4.86
C GLY A 154 8.72 -6.34 6.21
N GLU A 155 8.82 -5.07 6.60
CA GLU A 155 9.40 -4.65 7.88
C GLU A 155 8.40 -4.75 9.04
N VAL A 156 7.10 -4.86 8.75
CA VAL A 156 6.04 -4.87 9.77
C VAL A 156 5.35 -6.23 9.86
N SER A 157 4.75 -6.48 11.01
CA SER A 157 3.97 -7.68 11.30
C SER A 157 2.83 -7.89 10.29
N GLU A 158 2.85 -9.03 9.60
CA GLU A 158 1.76 -9.44 8.70
C GLU A 158 0.45 -9.61 9.48
N THR A 159 0.50 -10.37 10.58
CA THR A 159 -0.72 -10.70 11.35
C THR A 159 -1.35 -9.50 12.06
N SER A 160 -0.58 -8.45 12.33
CA SER A 160 -1.08 -7.25 13.04
C SER A 160 -1.51 -6.13 12.10
N TYR A 161 -0.77 -5.89 11.01
CA TYR A 161 -0.93 -4.64 10.25
C TYR A 161 -1.33 -4.82 8.80
N HIS A 162 -1.05 -5.94 8.14
CA HIS A 162 -1.30 -6.05 6.69
C HIS A 162 -2.78 -5.91 6.34
N ALA A 163 -3.70 -6.42 7.15
CA ALA A 163 -5.13 -6.24 6.90
C ALA A 163 -5.52 -4.75 6.86
N PHE A 164 -5.02 -3.97 7.82
CA PHE A 164 -5.25 -2.52 7.86
C PHE A 164 -4.55 -1.79 6.72
N LEU A 165 -3.29 -2.14 6.43
CA LEU A 165 -2.52 -1.53 5.34
C LEU A 165 -3.15 -1.79 3.97
N LEU A 166 -3.65 -3.01 3.73
CA LEU A 166 -4.38 -3.36 2.51
C LEU A 166 -5.66 -2.52 2.38
N TRP A 167 -6.44 -2.42 3.45
CA TRP A 167 -7.61 -1.55 3.48
C TRP A 167 -7.25 -0.08 3.21
N LEU A 168 -6.18 0.42 3.82
CA LEU A 168 -5.75 1.81 3.68
C LEU A 168 -5.28 2.11 2.25
N GLU A 169 -4.45 1.23 1.67
CA GLU A 169 -3.99 1.37 0.28
C GLU A 169 -5.16 1.35 -0.70
N ASP A 170 -6.14 0.46 -0.48
CA ASP A 170 -7.36 0.38 -1.30
C ASP A 170 -8.22 1.65 -1.15
N ALA A 171 -8.54 2.04 0.09
CA ALA A 171 -9.38 3.19 0.38
C ALA A 171 -8.81 4.51 -0.14
N LEU A 172 -7.48 4.61 -0.24
CA LEU A 172 -6.80 5.81 -0.70
C LEU A 172 -6.51 5.82 -2.21
N ASN A 173 -6.37 4.66 -2.86
CA ASN A 173 -5.81 4.60 -4.23
C ASN A 173 -6.60 3.75 -5.23
N ASN A 174 -7.72 3.13 -4.85
CA ASN A 174 -8.51 2.31 -5.78
C ASN A 174 -9.47 3.14 -6.65
N GLU A 175 -9.98 4.25 -6.12
CA GLU A 175 -10.88 5.16 -6.83
C GLU A 175 -10.47 6.60 -6.50
N PHE A 176 -10.42 7.46 -7.52
CA PHE A 176 -10.00 8.86 -7.39
C PHE A 176 -11.17 9.83 -7.56
N LEU A 177 -12.31 9.35 -8.06
CA LEU A 177 -13.51 10.14 -8.20
C LEU A 177 -14.25 10.25 -6.85
N PRO A 178 -14.36 11.44 -6.26
CA PRO A 178 -14.90 11.59 -4.91
C PRO A 178 -16.31 11.04 -4.73
N HIS A 179 -17.17 11.22 -5.74
CA HIS A 179 -18.57 10.80 -5.73
C HIS A 179 -18.78 9.27 -5.70
N LYS A 180 -17.70 8.49 -5.80
CA LYS A 180 -17.74 7.03 -5.72
C LYS A 180 -17.14 6.48 -4.42
N TRP A 181 -16.63 7.35 -3.55
CA TRP A 181 -16.03 6.93 -2.29
C TRP A 181 -17.10 6.49 -1.28
N PRO A 182 -17.08 5.24 -0.81
CA PRO A 182 -18.10 4.73 0.10
C PRO A 182 -18.00 5.32 1.51
N GLN A 183 -16.93 6.05 1.83
CA GLN A 183 -16.69 6.65 3.15
C GLN A 183 -17.47 7.96 3.34
N PHE A 184 -18.02 8.54 2.27
CA PHE A 184 -18.69 9.84 2.29
C PHE A 184 -20.15 9.70 1.85
N ASP A 185 -21.03 10.41 2.54
CA ASP A 185 -22.47 10.41 2.24
C ASP A 185 -22.76 11.37 1.08
N ILE A 186 -22.56 10.88 -0.14
CA ILE A 186 -22.72 11.67 -1.37
C ILE A 186 -24.07 11.36 -1.99
N GLN A 187 -24.96 12.35 -1.94
CA GLN A 187 -26.32 12.26 -2.46
C GLN A 187 -26.43 12.88 -3.87
N PRO A 188 -27.47 12.54 -4.66
CA PRO A 188 -27.69 13.12 -5.98
C PRO A 188 -27.72 14.66 -5.99
N GLU A 189 -28.23 15.30 -4.92
CA GLU A 189 -28.22 16.76 -4.80
C GLU A 189 -26.82 17.38 -4.70
N HIS A 190 -25.81 16.61 -4.28
CA HIS A 190 -24.42 17.06 -4.21
C HIS A 190 -23.74 17.06 -5.58
N LEU A 191 -24.37 16.47 -6.60
CA LEU A 191 -23.75 16.25 -7.90
C LEU A 191 -24.30 17.21 -8.96
N HIS A 192 -23.45 17.56 -9.93
CA HIS A 192 -23.84 18.19 -11.17
C HIS A 192 -23.07 17.58 -12.34
N THR A 193 -23.61 17.73 -13.54
CA THR A 193 -23.00 17.22 -14.76
C THR A 193 -22.49 18.38 -15.59
N VAL A 194 -21.23 18.31 -16.00
CA VAL A 194 -20.59 19.32 -16.86
C VAL A 194 -20.22 18.70 -18.19
N ALA A 195 -20.53 19.41 -19.28
CA ALA A 195 -20.07 19.04 -20.61
C ALA A 195 -18.60 19.47 -20.80
N VAL A 196 -17.75 18.55 -21.28
CA VAL A 196 -16.33 18.80 -21.52
C VAL A 196 -16.06 18.81 -23.01
N GLU A 197 -15.56 19.94 -23.51
CA GLU A 197 -15.10 20.07 -24.88
C GLU A 197 -13.65 19.55 -25.06
N PRO A 198 -13.27 19.02 -26.23
CA PRO A 198 -14.08 18.84 -27.44
C PRO A 198 -14.85 17.51 -27.40
N GLY A 199 -16.18 17.54 -27.29
CA GLY A 199 -17.01 16.34 -27.40
C GLY A 199 -18.30 16.34 -26.54
N PRO A 200 -19.20 15.36 -26.74
CA PRO A 200 -20.41 15.19 -25.93
C PRO A 200 -20.13 14.50 -24.59
N THR A 201 -18.93 14.66 -24.03
CA THR A 201 -18.52 13.97 -22.79
C THR A 201 -19.08 14.72 -21.61
N HIS A 202 -19.90 14.03 -20.83
CA HIS A 202 -20.50 14.56 -19.62
C HIS A 202 -19.77 13.96 -18.42
N ILE A 203 -19.21 14.82 -17.57
CA ILE A 203 -18.54 14.40 -16.33
C ILE A 203 -19.42 14.76 -15.14
N THR A 204 -19.62 13.79 -14.25
CA THR A 204 -20.29 13.99 -12.98
C THR A 204 -19.28 14.49 -11.96
N GLN A 205 -19.57 15.63 -11.33
CA GLN A 205 -18.70 16.27 -10.35
C GLN A 205 -19.51 16.68 -9.11
N LEU A 206 -18.81 16.86 -7.99
CA LEU A 206 -19.39 17.44 -6.78
C LEU A 206 -19.57 18.95 -6.97
N LYS A 207 -20.72 19.47 -6.55
CA LYS A 207 -20.95 20.92 -6.46
C LYS A 207 -19.99 21.51 -5.42
N PRO A 208 -19.47 22.72 -5.67
CA PRO A 208 -18.50 23.35 -4.77
C PRO A 208 -19.13 23.80 -3.45
N GLU A 209 -18.29 23.98 -2.43
CA GLU A 209 -18.64 24.54 -1.12
C GLU A 209 -19.77 23.79 -0.35
N LEU A 210 -20.01 22.51 -0.64
CA LEU A 210 -21.03 21.73 0.06
C LEU A 210 -20.45 20.94 1.24
N PRO A 211 -21.09 20.96 2.42
CA PRO A 211 -20.72 20.08 3.51
C PRO A 211 -21.07 18.63 3.17
N ILE A 212 -20.12 17.72 3.34
CA ILE A 212 -20.29 16.29 3.09
C ILE A 212 -20.12 15.53 4.41
N ALA A 213 -21.13 14.73 4.77
CA ALA A 213 -21.07 13.93 5.97
C ALA A 213 -20.12 12.73 5.80
N MET A 214 -19.36 12.43 6.86
CA MET A 214 -18.48 11.26 6.96
C MET A 214 -19.00 10.35 8.08
N PRO A 215 -19.85 9.34 7.75
CA PRO A 215 -20.36 8.42 8.75
C PRO A 215 -19.24 7.59 9.40
N GLY A 216 -19.46 7.15 10.63
CA GLY A 216 -18.56 6.23 11.34
C GLY A 216 -17.65 6.84 12.40
N LEU A 217 -17.54 8.17 12.48
CA LEU A 217 -16.73 8.84 13.50
C LEU A 217 -17.41 8.93 14.89
N GLY A 218 -18.72 8.70 14.95
CA GLY A 218 -19.53 8.84 16.17
C GLY A 218 -19.87 10.30 16.49
N ALA A 219 -21.06 10.55 17.05
CA ALA A 219 -21.60 11.90 17.21
C ALA A 219 -20.68 12.86 17.99
N THR A 220 -20.01 12.37 19.03
CA THR A 220 -19.11 13.17 19.88
C THR A 220 -17.91 13.73 19.11
N LEU A 221 -17.25 12.89 18.30
CA LEU A 221 -16.10 13.30 17.50
C LEU A 221 -16.53 14.17 16.32
N THR A 222 -17.63 13.81 15.66
CA THR A 222 -18.20 14.62 14.58
C THR A 222 -18.51 16.05 15.03
N ALA A 223 -19.01 16.24 16.26
CA ALA A 223 -19.30 17.56 16.80
C ALA A 223 -18.04 18.40 17.13
N GLN A 224 -16.87 17.77 17.25
CA GLN A 224 -15.60 18.44 17.58
C GLN A 224 -14.77 18.81 16.35
N LEU A 225 -15.11 18.26 15.18
CA LEU A 225 -14.35 18.45 13.96
C LEU A 225 -15.08 19.39 13.00
N PRO A 226 -14.35 20.18 12.20
CA PRO A 226 -14.97 20.91 11.11
C PRO A 226 -15.62 19.92 10.13
N SER A 227 -16.76 20.33 9.55
CA SER A 227 -17.38 19.56 8.47
C SER A 227 -16.44 19.50 7.29
N ILE A 228 -16.30 18.31 6.70
CA ILE A 228 -15.62 18.14 5.43
C ILE A 228 -16.44 18.83 4.35
N ILE A 229 -15.78 19.53 3.43
CA ILE A 229 -16.42 20.17 2.28
C ILE A 229 -16.09 19.43 0.97
N SER A 230 -16.97 19.54 -0.01
CA SER A 230 -16.82 18.95 -1.35
C SER A 230 -15.46 19.25 -1.99
N ASP A 231 -14.96 20.46 -1.81
CA ASP A 231 -13.73 20.94 -2.45
C ASP A 231 -12.49 20.24 -1.87
N GLU A 232 -12.51 19.86 -0.59
CA GLU A 232 -11.45 19.05 0.03
C GLU A 232 -11.43 17.64 -0.55
N LEU A 233 -12.61 17.08 -0.86
CA LEU A 233 -12.72 15.76 -1.48
C LEU A 233 -12.22 15.80 -2.93
N VAL A 234 -12.57 16.84 -3.69
CA VAL A 234 -12.04 17.06 -5.04
C VAL A 234 -10.51 17.21 -4.98
N ALA A 235 -10.00 18.05 -4.09
CA ALA A 235 -8.56 18.23 -3.90
C ALA A 235 -7.86 16.91 -3.53
N ARG A 236 -8.46 16.08 -2.67
CA ARG A 236 -7.93 14.73 -2.37
C ARG A 236 -7.86 13.86 -3.63
N GLY A 237 -8.85 13.96 -4.53
CA GLY A 237 -8.91 13.20 -5.79
C GLY A 237 -7.74 13.48 -6.72
N ASP A 238 -7.06 14.62 -6.56
CA ASP A 238 -5.89 15.01 -7.34
C ASP A 238 -4.56 14.39 -6.83
N TYR A 239 -4.60 13.60 -5.76
CA TYR A 239 -3.42 12.94 -5.20
C TYR A 239 -3.54 11.43 -5.19
N ARG A 240 -2.45 10.78 -5.62
CA ARG A 240 -2.12 9.41 -5.23
C ARG A 240 -1.48 9.41 -3.85
N MET A 241 -1.90 8.51 -2.99
CA MET A 241 -1.41 8.40 -1.62
C MET A 241 -0.82 7.02 -1.35
N PRO A 242 0.35 6.71 -1.96
CA PRO A 242 0.97 5.40 -1.79
C PRO A 242 1.28 5.16 -0.31
N VAL A 243 0.87 4.01 0.21
CA VAL A 243 1.11 3.63 1.60
C VAL A 243 2.46 2.92 1.72
N HIS A 244 3.33 3.48 2.55
CA HIS A 244 4.60 2.92 2.95
C HIS A 244 4.52 2.51 4.42
N ALA A 245 5.37 1.57 4.82
CA ALA A 245 5.56 1.20 6.22
C ALA A 245 7.03 1.41 6.59
N CYS A 246 7.27 1.98 7.78
CA CYS A 246 8.61 2.17 8.32
C CYS A 246 8.74 1.36 9.61
N GLY A 247 9.33 0.17 9.52
CA GLY A 247 9.65 -0.61 10.71
C GLY A 247 10.82 0.00 11.44
N TYR A 248 10.89 -0.20 12.76
CA TYR A 248 11.98 0.26 13.61
C TYR A 248 12.36 -0.80 14.64
N ASN A 249 13.57 -0.68 15.18
CA ASN A 249 14.03 -1.54 16.25
C ASN A 249 13.36 -1.14 17.56
N TRP A 250 12.24 -1.76 17.87
CA TRP A 250 11.44 -1.49 19.07
C TRP A 250 12.12 -1.93 20.39
N LEU A 251 13.29 -2.59 20.33
CA LEU A 251 14.12 -2.86 21.50
C LEU A 251 15.00 -1.67 21.90
N ASP A 252 15.26 -0.76 20.96
CA ASP A 252 16.15 0.39 21.12
C ASP A 252 15.37 1.67 21.48
N SER A 253 16.10 2.75 21.74
CA SER A 253 15.50 4.07 21.98
C SER A 253 14.61 4.52 20.82
N ASN A 254 13.48 5.13 21.16
CA ASN A 254 12.60 5.78 20.18
C ASN A 254 13.30 6.96 19.47
N ASP A 255 14.37 7.52 20.04
CA ASP A 255 15.18 8.56 19.41
C ASP A 255 15.95 8.02 18.18
N SER A 256 16.52 6.81 18.31
CA SER A 256 17.12 6.08 17.18
C SER A 256 16.06 5.74 16.12
N ALA A 257 14.85 5.38 16.55
CA ALA A 257 13.73 5.10 15.65
C ALA A 257 13.27 6.35 14.88
N ALA A 258 13.22 7.51 15.55
CA ALA A 258 12.89 8.79 14.92
C ALA A 258 13.93 9.18 13.87
N SER A 259 15.23 8.98 14.15
CA SER A 259 16.31 9.24 13.21
C SER A 259 16.27 8.35 11.96
N ARG A 260 15.70 7.14 12.05
CA ARG A 260 15.48 6.25 10.90
C ARG A 260 14.28 6.68 10.05
N LEU A 261 13.27 7.29 10.68
CA LEU A 261 12.05 7.73 10.02
C LEU A 261 12.25 9.05 9.24
N ALA A 262 13.14 9.91 9.74
CA ALA A 262 13.52 11.19 9.13
C ALA A 262 14.31 11.02 7.83
#